data_AF-A0AAV1XRX5-F1
#
_entry.id   AF-A0AAV1XRX5-F1
#
_cell.length_a   1.000
_cell.length_b   1.000
_cell.length_c   1.000
_cell.angle_alpha   90.00
_cell.angle_beta   90.00
_cell.angle_gamma   90.00
#
_symmetry.space_group_name_H-M   'P 1'
#
loop_
_entity.id
_entity.type
_entity.pdbx_description
1 polymer ?
#
loop_
_entity_poly.entity_id
_entity_poly.type
_entity_poly.pdbx_seq_one_letter_code
_entity_poly.pdbx_strand_id
1 'polypeptide(L)'
;MTLDRASPWLPPPAGWTKLNVDGGLTSPTSMRNGGILRDENGFWITGFSCREGHGDSFLVELSATFRGLNLAWSKGFRKVICELDYLDVVEALNNRHVVHLHQHASQIMDVWEILHQSWEVVISHVPRTQNQVADRLAILALDNKDMNPVMYYSPPLQILEIEIIE
;
A
#
# COMPACT_ATOMS: atom_id res chain seq x y z
N MET A 1 23.45 2.53 -24.97
CA MET A 1 23.70 2.20 -23.55
C MET A 1 23.46 3.46 -22.76
N THR A 2 22.22 3.67 -22.33
CA THR A 2 21.85 4.62 -21.26
C THR A 2 21.03 3.76 -20.32
N LEU A 3 21.66 3.37 -19.20
CA LEU A 3 20.95 2.79 -18.08
C LEU A 3 19.94 3.86 -17.66
N ASP A 4 18.67 3.61 -17.93
CA ASP A 4 17.58 4.33 -17.29
C ASP A 4 17.68 3.99 -15.81
N ARG A 5 18.46 4.80 -15.07
CA ARG A 5 18.49 4.71 -13.62
C ARG A 5 17.11 5.18 -13.19
N ALA A 6 16.23 4.23 -12.92
CA ALA A 6 14.96 4.50 -12.25
C ALA A 6 15.24 5.44 -11.09
N SER A 7 14.59 6.61 -11.08
CA SER A 7 14.75 7.58 -10.00
C SER A 7 14.48 6.88 -8.66
N PRO A 8 15.24 7.18 -7.59
CA PRO A 8 14.99 6.60 -6.28
C PRO A 8 13.61 7.03 -5.76
N TRP A 9 13.07 6.25 -4.84
CA TRP A 9 11.92 6.69 -4.04
C TRP A 9 12.30 7.95 -3.25
N LEU A 10 11.31 8.80 -2.97
CA LEU A 10 11.52 10.05 -2.26
C LEU A 10 10.60 10.14 -1.04
N PRO A 11 11.10 10.65 0.10
CA PRO A 11 10.27 10.89 1.26
C PRO A 11 9.19 11.93 0.98
N PRO A 12 8.09 11.95 1.75
CA PRO A 12 7.04 12.94 1.58
C PRO A 12 7.50 14.34 2.08
N PRO A 13 6.78 15.43 1.74
CA PRO A 13 7.04 16.75 2.30
C PRO A 13 6.93 16.77 3.83
N ALA A 14 7.55 17.76 4.48
CA ALA A 14 7.42 17.95 5.93
C ALA A 14 5.95 18.05 6.39
N GLY A 15 5.63 17.38 7.50
CA GLY A 15 4.30 17.25 8.07
C GLY A 15 3.44 16.17 7.42
N TRP A 16 3.96 15.41 6.45
CA TRP A 16 3.26 14.32 5.78
C TRP A 16 3.85 12.96 6.12
N THR A 17 3.00 11.95 6.10
CA THR A 17 3.38 10.54 6.18
C THR A 17 3.19 9.90 4.82
N LYS A 18 4.10 9.01 4.43
CA LYS A 18 3.98 8.27 3.18
C LYS A 18 3.62 6.83 3.46
N LEU A 19 2.60 6.34 2.77
CA LEU A 19 2.08 5.00 2.82
C LEU A 19 2.36 4.34 1.47
N ASN A 20 3.22 3.33 1.44
CA ASN A 20 3.41 2.49 0.26
C ASN A 20 2.67 1.17 0.51
N VAL A 21 1.87 0.73 -0.45
CA VAL A 21 1.12 -0.54 -0.37
C VAL A 21 1.33 -1.35 -1.63
N ASP A 22 1.22 -2.67 -1.48
CA ASP A 22 1.29 -3.60 -2.60
C ASP A 22 0.43 -4.84 -2.34
N GLY A 23 -0.10 -5.39 -3.42
CA GLY A 23 -0.94 -6.57 -3.43
C GLY A 23 -0.47 -7.61 -4.43
N GLY A 24 -0.57 -8.88 -4.06
CA GLY A 24 -0.16 -9.99 -4.91
C GLY A 24 -1.11 -11.17 -4.88
N LEU A 25 -1.21 -11.88 -6.00
CA LEU A 25 -1.87 -13.17 -6.07
C LEU A 25 -0.83 -14.28 -6.03
N THR A 26 -1.07 -15.31 -5.22
CA THR A 26 -0.30 -16.58 -5.27
C THR A 26 -1.07 -17.62 -6.07
N SER A 27 -2.39 -17.57 -5.95
CA SER A 27 -3.36 -18.31 -6.73
C SER A 27 -4.69 -17.54 -6.67
N PRO A 28 -5.73 -17.91 -7.45
CA PRO A 28 -7.06 -17.29 -7.32
C PRO A 28 -7.69 -17.40 -5.92
N THR A 29 -7.12 -18.25 -5.05
CA THR A 29 -7.61 -18.52 -3.70
C THR A 29 -6.70 -17.99 -2.60
N SER A 30 -5.62 -17.29 -2.95
CA SER A 30 -4.66 -16.79 -1.99
C SER A 30 -4.11 -15.45 -2.45
N MET A 31 -4.74 -14.41 -1.92
CA MET A 31 -4.26 -13.04 -1.96
C MET A 31 -3.25 -12.79 -0.83
N ARG A 32 -2.32 -11.86 -1.08
CA ARG A 32 -1.42 -11.33 -0.06
C ARG A 32 -1.29 -9.84 -0.27
N ASN A 33 -1.23 -9.08 0.80
CA ASN A 33 -0.90 -7.67 0.72
C ASN A 33 0.08 -7.27 1.82
N GLY A 34 0.72 -6.14 1.58
CA GLY A 34 1.65 -5.54 2.51
C GLY A 34 1.68 -4.04 2.32
N GLY A 35 2.30 -3.37 3.27
CA GLY A 35 2.53 -1.94 3.16
C GLY A 35 3.30 -1.39 4.33
N ILE A 36 3.81 -0.19 4.13
CA ILE A 36 4.71 0.50 5.03
C ILE A 36 4.29 1.97 5.15
N LEU A 37 4.30 2.47 6.37
CA LEU A 37 4.24 3.88 6.70
C LEU A 37 5.64 4.40 7.03
N ARG A 38 6.05 5.46 6.35
CA ARG A 38 7.29 6.19 6.58
C ARG A 38 7.03 7.66 6.91
N ASP A 39 7.88 8.24 7.74
CA ASP A 39 7.81 9.66 8.11
C ASP A 39 8.35 10.59 7.00
N GLU A 40 8.37 11.89 7.27
CA GLU A 40 8.90 12.94 6.39
C GLU A 40 10.40 12.83 6.08
N ASN A 41 11.15 12.05 6.85
CA ASN A 41 12.57 11.78 6.62
C ASN A 41 12.77 10.42 5.92
N GLY A 42 11.69 9.71 5.60
CA GLY A 42 11.73 8.36 5.03
C GLY A 42 11.96 7.27 6.08
N PHE A 43 11.92 7.58 7.38
CA PHE A 43 12.14 6.56 8.40
C PHE A 43 10.89 5.70 8.62
N TRP A 44 11.14 4.41 8.83
CA TRP A 44 10.12 3.42 9.16
C TRP A 44 9.32 3.81 10.40
N ILE A 45 8.00 3.89 10.26
CA ILE A 45 7.07 4.04 11.39
C ILE A 45 6.46 2.68 11.74
N THR A 46 5.87 2.02 10.74
CA THR A 46 5.26 0.70 10.89
C THR A 46 5.08 0.08 9.51
N GLY A 47 5.09 -1.25 9.45
CA GLY A 47 4.64 -1.99 8.28
C GLY A 47 3.62 -3.04 8.67
N PHE A 48 3.01 -3.64 7.65
CA PHE A 48 2.11 -4.78 7.80
C PHE A 48 2.31 -5.77 6.67
N SER A 49 1.96 -7.03 6.93
CA SER A 49 1.73 -8.04 5.91
C SER A 49 0.51 -8.86 6.27
N CYS A 50 -0.31 -9.23 5.27
CA CYS A 50 -1.54 -9.95 5.51
C CYS A 50 -1.82 -10.93 4.37
N ARG A 51 -2.18 -12.16 4.73
CA ARG A 51 -2.79 -13.11 3.81
C ARG A 51 -4.28 -12.87 3.81
N GLU A 52 -4.85 -12.88 2.61
CA GLU A 52 -6.28 -12.76 2.41
C GLU A 52 -6.77 -13.90 1.52
N GLY A 53 -8.08 -14.07 1.49
CA GLY A 53 -8.73 -15.18 0.79
C GLY A 53 -8.69 -15.02 -0.72
N HIS A 54 -9.86 -15.13 -1.34
CA HIS A 54 -10.03 -15.16 -2.78
C HIS A 54 -10.22 -13.75 -3.35
N GLY A 55 -9.73 -13.54 -4.57
CA GLY A 55 -9.95 -12.31 -5.31
C GLY A 55 -9.08 -12.22 -6.56
N ASP A 56 -9.01 -11.02 -7.13
CA ASP A 56 -8.20 -10.70 -8.30
C ASP A 56 -7.16 -9.61 -7.98
N SER A 57 -6.35 -9.25 -8.97
CA SER A 57 -5.27 -8.26 -8.80
C SER A 57 -5.80 -6.90 -8.37
N PHE A 58 -6.97 -6.49 -8.86
CA PHE A 58 -7.56 -5.21 -8.47
C PHE A 58 -7.98 -5.24 -7.00
N LEU A 59 -8.65 -6.31 -6.57
CA LEU A 59 -9.16 -6.43 -5.21
C LEU A 59 -8.02 -6.52 -4.18
N VAL A 60 -6.92 -7.22 -4.49
CA VAL A 60 -5.80 -7.34 -3.53
C VAL A 60 -5.09 -6.00 -3.32
N GLU A 61 -4.89 -5.21 -4.37
CA GLU A 61 -4.30 -3.88 -4.32
C GLU A 61 -5.20 -2.88 -3.59
N LEU A 62 -6.51 -2.94 -3.88
CA LEU A 62 -7.50 -2.14 -3.19
C LEU A 62 -7.58 -2.50 -1.69
N SER A 63 -7.49 -3.79 -1.35
CA SER A 63 -7.48 -4.26 0.04
C SER A 63 -6.21 -3.82 0.78
N ALA A 64 -5.04 -3.89 0.13
CA ALA A 64 -3.78 -3.35 0.66
C ALA A 64 -3.93 -1.86 1.02
N THR A 65 -4.53 -1.10 0.11
CA THR A 65 -4.82 0.33 0.26
C THR A 65 -5.76 0.59 1.43
N PHE A 66 -6.90 -0.11 1.48
CA PHE A 66 -7.86 0.02 2.56
C PHE A 66 -7.21 -0.24 3.93
N ARG A 67 -6.42 -1.32 4.03
CA ARG A 67 -5.73 -1.72 5.25
C ARG A 67 -4.68 -0.67 5.66
N GLY A 68 -3.87 -0.21 4.73
CA GLY A 68 -2.87 0.83 4.97
C GLY A 68 -3.49 2.16 5.43
N LEU A 69 -4.57 2.61 4.79
CA LEU A 69 -5.28 3.84 5.15
C LEU A 69 -5.92 3.73 6.56
N ASN A 70 -6.57 2.61 6.87
CA ASN A 70 -7.10 2.35 8.22
C ASN A 70 -6.00 2.36 9.28
N LEU A 71 -4.85 1.74 8.98
CA LEU A 71 -3.70 1.75 9.87
C LEU A 71 -3.20 3.17 10.11
N ALA A 72 -3.01 3.96 9.05
CA ALA A 72 -2.55 5.34 9.14
C ALA A 72 -3.51 6.20 9.97
N TRP A 73 -4.81 6.10 9.69
CA TRP A 73 -5.85 6.80 10.44
C TRP A 73 -5.83 6.44 11.93
N SER A 74 -5.78 5.13 12.25
CA SER A 74 -5.79 4.63 13.63
C SER A 74 -4.58 5.09 14.44
N LYS A 75 -3.44 5.32 13.78
CA LYS A 75 -2.22 5.86 14.40
C LYS A 75 -2.22 7.38 14.58
N GLY A 76 -3.26 8.07 14.12
CA GLY A 76 -3.41 9.51 14.29
C GLY A 76 -2.81 10.34 13.15
N PHE A 77 -2.35 9.73 12.06
CA PHE A 77 -1.86 10.50 10.90
C PHE A 77 -3.03 11.14 10.15
N ARG A 78 -2.86 12.41 9.77
CA ARG A 78 -3.92 13.22 9.13
C ARG A 78 -3.48 13.90 7.84
N LYS A 79 -2.24 13.68 7.41
CA LYS A 79 -1.72 14.10 6.10
C LYS A 79 -0.94 12.93 5.51
N VAL A 80 -1.53 12.21 4.57
CA VAL A 80 -1.00 10.95 4.06
C VAL A 80 -0.88 10.97 2.54
N ILE A 81 0.28 10.60 2.01
CA ILE A 81 0.45 10.26 0.59
C ILE A 81 0.43 8.74 0.50
N CYS A 82 -0.59 8.17 -0.13
CA CYS A 82 -0.70 6.74 -0.39
C CYS A 82 -0.23 6.44 -1.82
N GLU A 83 0.83 5.66 -1.93
CA GLU A 83 1.48 5.27 -3.18
C GLU A 83 1.23 3.78 -3.46
N LEU A 84 0.84 3.49 -4.70
CA LEU A 84 0.60 2.14 -5.21
C LEU A 84 1.32 1.97 -6.57
N ASP A 85 1.66 0.75 -6.95
CA ASP A 85 2.16 0.47 -8.32
C ASP A 85 1.09 -0.05 -9.31
N TYR A 86 -0.18 0.00 -8.89
CA TYR A 86 -1.32 -0.45 -9.67
C TYR A 86 -2.21 0.71 -10.14
N LEU A 87 -2.01 1.13 -11.40
CA LEU A 87 -2.64 2.34 -11.96
C LEU A 87 -4.18 2.28 -11.95
N ASP A 88 -4.80 1.14 -12.27
CA ASP A 88 -6.27 1.07 -12.34
C ASP A 88 -6.94 1.36 -10.98
N VAL A 89 -6.29 0.98 -9.87
CA VAL A 89 -6.80 1.28 -8.52
C VAL A 89 -6.64 2.77 -8.22
N VAL A 90 -5.50 3.36 -8.59
CA VAL A 90 -5.26 4.81 -8.45
C VAL A 90 -6.32 5.60 -9.23
N GLU A 91 -6.62 5.19 -10.47
CA GLU A 91 -7.65 5.84 -11.30
C GLU A 91 -9.05 5.66 -10.71
N ALA A 92 -9.40 4.46 -10.24
CA ALA A 92 -10.69 4.19 -9.62
C ALA A 92 -10.92 5.02 -8.34
N LEU A 93 -9.89 5.19 -7.51
CA LEU A 93 -9.96 5.97 -6.28
C LEU A 93 -10.01 7.48 -6.53
N ASN A 94 -9.35 7.95 -7.60
CA ASN A 94 -9.35 9.36 -7.98
C ASN A 94 -10.55 9.78 -8.85
N ASN A 95 -11.29 8.83 -9.48
CA ASN A 95 -12.42 9.15 -10.36
C ASN A 95 -13.73 8.49 -9.94
N ARG A 96 -14.60 9.28 -9.29
CA ARG A 96 -15.85 8.78 -8.71
C ARG A 96 -16.98 8.48 -9.70
N HIS A 97 -16.92 9.03 -10.90
CA HIS A 97 -18.09 9.10 -11.77
C HIS A 97 -18.54 7.75 -12.34
N VAL A 98 -17.64 6.77 -12.45
CA VAL A 98 -17.91 5.49 -13.14
C VAL A 98 -17.84 4.25 -12.24
N VAL A 99 -17.53 4.42 -10.95
CA VAL A 99 -17.30 3.30 -10.02
C VAL A 99 -18.53 2.43 -9.77
N HIS A 100 -19.74 2.97 -9.88
CA HIS A 100 -20.98 2.21 -9.71
C HIS A 100 -21.16 1.08 -10.74
N LEU A 101 -20.38 1.09 -11.83
CA LEU A 101 -20.36 0.05 -12.86
C LEU A 101 -19.21 -0.95 -12.67
N HIS A 102 -18.29 -0.69 -11.74
CA HIS A 102 -17.14 -1.55 -11.49
C HIS A 102 -17.57 -2.81 -10.72
N GLN A 103 -16.98 -3.96 -11.05
CA GLN A 103 -17.31 -5.23 -10.38
C GLN A 103 -17.03 -5.21 -8.86
N HIS A 104 -16.07 -4.38 -8.43
CA HIS A 104 -15.67 -4.19 -7.02
C HIS A 104 -16.19 -2.87 -6.43
N ALA A 105 -17.34 -2.37 -6.90
CA ALA A 105 -17.89 -1.08 -6.49
C ALA A 105 -18.03 -0.94 -4.97
N SER A 106 -18.47 -1.99 -4.27
CA SER A 106 -18.61 -1.98 -2.81
C SER A 106 -17.28 -1.70 -2.09
N GLN A 107 -16.21 -2.37 -2.49
CA GLN A 107 -14.90 -2.22 -1.85
C GLN A 107 -14.27 -0.87 -2.19
N ILE A 108 -14.52 -0.34 -3.38
CA ILE A 108 -14.09 1.01 -3.74
C ILE A 108 -14.82 2.04 -2.86
N MET A 109 -16.11 1.84 -2.62
CA MET A 109 -16.89 2.69 -1.71
C MET A 109 -16.34 2.64 -0.27
N ASP A 110 -15.95 1.46 0.23
CA ASP A 110 -15.32 1.32 1.56
C ASP A 110 -14.02 2.15 1.66
N VAL A 111 -13.19 2.13 0.62
CA VAL A 111 -11.97 2.96 0.58
C VAL A 111 -12.31 4.45 0.52
N TRP A 112 -13.34 4.85 -0.23
CA TRP A 112 -13.77 6.24 -0.19
C TRP A 112 -14.29 6.68 1.17
N GLU A 113 -14.99 5.84 1.91
CA GLU A 113 -15.45 6.20 3.26
C GLU A 113 -14.28 6.60 4.16
N ILE A 114 -13.16 5.88 4.10
CA ILE A 114 -11.97 6.29 4.85
C ILE A 114 -11.31 7.54 4.27
N LEU A 115 -11.25 7.69 2.94
CA LEU A 115 -10.72 8.90 2.30
C LEU A 115 -11.51 10.17 2.65
N HIS A 116 -12.81 10.06 2.97
CA HIS A 116 -13.66 11.19 3.36
C HIS A 116 -13.67 11.49 4.87
N GLN A 117 -12.82 10.83 5.66
CA GLN A 117 -12.63 11.19 7.06
C GLN A 117 -11.93 12.56 7.19
N SER A 118 -11.79 13.08 8.41
CA SER A 118 -11.21 14.41 8.65
C SER A 118 -9.67 14.39 8.57
N TRP A 119 -9.13 14.25 7.35
CA TRP A 119 -7.69 14.25 7.01
C TRP A 119 -7.46 14.64 5.54
N GLU A 120 -6.20 14.89 5.19
CA GLU A 120 -5.75 15.14 3.82
C GLU A 120 -5.05 13.87 3.29
N VAL A 121 -5.57 13.30 2.20
CA VAL A 121 -4.98 12.11 1.56
C VAL A 121 -4.76 12.34 0.08
N VAL A 122 -3.57 11.98 -0.41
CA VAL A 122 -3.23 11.94 -1.83
C VAL A 122 -3.06 10.48 -2.24
N ILE A 123 -3.79 10.03 -3.27
CA ILE A 123 -3.58 8.72 -3.89
C ILE A 123 -2.73 8.91 -5.15
N SER A 124 -1.56 8.27 -5.21
CA SER A 124 -0.60 8.41 -6.31
C SER A 124 -0.10 7.06 -6.81
N HIS A 125 0.24 7.00 -8.08
CA HIS A 125 0.95 5.88 -8.67
C HIS A 125 2.47 6.06 -8.56
N VAL A 126 3.19 4.98 -8.30
CA VAL A 126 4.67 4.90 -8.35
C VAL A 126 5.12 3.70 -9.19
N PRO A 127 6.28 3.75 -9.86
CA PRO A 127 6.84 2.58 -10.52
C PRO A 127 7.18 1.47 -9.51
N ARG A 128 7.05 0.19 -9.90
CA ARG A 128 7.42 -0.97 -9.07
C ARG A 128 8.81 -0.89 -8.45
N THR A 129 9.76 -0.28 -9.16
CA THR A 129 11.14 -0.08 -8.68
C THR A 129 11.24 0.84 -7.45
N GLN A 130 10.21 1.65 -7.20
CA GLN A 130 10.08 2.55 -6.04
C GLN A 130 9.08 2.02 -4.99
N ASN A 131 8.58 0.79 -5.14
CA ASN A 131 7.59 0.19 -4.25
C ASN A 131 8.03 -1.22 -3.78
N GLN A 132 9.35 -1.47 -3.80
CA GLN A 132 9.90 -2.80 -3.56
C GLN A 132 9.70 -3.25 -2.12
N VAL A 133 9.76 -2.31 -1.16
CA VAL A 133 9.56 -2.65 0.25
C VAL A 133 8.13 -3.13 0.52
N ALA A 134 7.13 -2.47 -0.09
CA ALA A 134 5.73 -2.90 0.02
C ALA A 134 5.51 -4.30 -0.61
N ASP A 135 6.06 -4.55 -1.79
CA ASP A 135 6.02 -5.87 -2.45
C ASP A 135 6.65 -6.97 -1.59
N ARG A 136 7.83 -6.71 -1.02
CA ARG A 136 8.47 -7.68 -0.12
C ARG A 136 7.66 -7.93 1.15
N LEU A 137 7.06 -6.90 1.73
CA LEU A 137 6.13 -7.08 2.85
C LEU A 137 4.94 -7.94 2.45
N ALA A 138 4.35 -7.73 1.27
CA ALA A 138 3.28 -8.57 0.77
C ALA A 138 3.73 -10.04 0.63
N ILE A 139 4.95 -10.29 0.14
CA ILE A 139 5.55 -11.63 0.07
C ILE A 139 5.74 -12.26 1.45
N LEU A 140 6.18 -11.50 2.47
CA LEU A 140 6.34 -12.01 3.83
C LEU A 140 5.02 -12.49 4.46
N ALA A 141 3.86 -12.05 3.96
CA ALA A 141 2.58 -12.60 4.38
C ALA A 141 2.50 -14.12 4.13
N LEU A 142 3.27 -14.66 3.18
CA LEU A 142 3.24 -16.08 2.85
C LEU A 142 3.71 -16.97 4.00
N ASP A 143 4.56 -16.45 4.87
CA ASP A 143 5.09 -17.15 6.05
C ASP A 143 4.08 -17.17 7.21
N ASN A 144 3.08 -16.28 7.18
CA ASN A 144 2.01 -16.27 8.17
C ASN A 144 1.02 -17.41 7.90
N LYS A 145 0.72 -18.19 8.93
CA LYS A 145 -0.26 -19.29 8.86
C LYS A 145 -1.69 -18.81 9.11
N ASP A 146 -1.85 -17.66 9.74
CA ASP A 146 -3.14 -17.06 10.08
C ASP A 146 -3.52 -15.97 9.08
N MET A 147 -4.82 -15.65 9.00
CA MET A 147 -5.32 -14.53 8.18
C MET A 147 -5.26 -13.18 8.91
N ASN A 148 -4.76 -13.15 10.14
CA ASN A 148 -4.56 -11.91 10.88
C ASN A 148 -3.34 -11.16 10.33
N PRO A 149 -3.39 -9.83 10.15
CA PRO A 149 -2.22 -9.06 9.76
C PRO A 149 -1.07 -9.21 10.76
N VAL A 150 0.14 -9.37 10.25
CA VAL A 150 1.38 -9.24 11.02
C VAL A 150 1.80 -7.78 10.99
N MET A 151 2.07 -7.21 12.17
CA MET A 151 2.53 -5.82 12.31
C MET A 151 4.04 -5.79 12.54
N TYR A 152 4.71 -4.87 11.85
CA TYR A 152 6.16 -4.67 11.92
C TYR A 152 6.46 -3.27 12.44
N TYR A 153 6.92 -3.15 13.69
CA TYR A 153 7.29 -1.86 14.30
C TYR A 153 8.72 -1.40 13.95
N SER A 154 9.48 -2.27 13.28
CA SER A 154 10.78 -1.99 12.68
C SER A 154 10.91 -2.85 11.40
N PRO A 155 11.81 -2.50 10.47
CA PRO A 155 12.02 -3.31 9.28
C PRO A 155 12.45 -4.74 9.65
N PRO A 156 11.77 -5.81 9.18
CA PRO A 156 12.26 -7.18 9.33
C PRO A 156 13.59 -7.40 8.59
N LEU A 157 14.38 -8.37 9.05
CA LEU A 157 15.71 -8.65 8.49
C LEU A 157 15.70 -8.90 6.98
N GLN A 158 14.62 -9.51 6.49
CA GLN A 158 14.41 -9.89 5.09
C GLN A 158 14.29 -8.69 4.13
N ILE A 159 14.02 -7.49 4.64
CA ILE A 159 13.81 -6.28 3.81
C ILE A 159 14.84 -5.18 4.07
N LEU A 160 15.77 -5.37 5.01
CA LEU A 160 16.75 -4.35 5.40
C LEU A 160 17.59 -3.84 4.22
N GLU A 161 17.99 -4.72 3.32
CA GLU A 161 18.82 -4.32 2.16
C GLU A 161 18.06 -3.40 1.21
N ILE A 162 16.76 -3.64 1.02
CA ILE A 162 15.92 -2.87 0.10
C ILE A 162 15.50 -1.55 0.76
N GLU A 163 15.21 -1.55 2.06
CA GLU A 163 14.89 -0.35 2.86
C GLU A 163 16.03 0.68 2.89
N ILE A 164 17.28 0.27 2.65
CA ILE A 164 18.42 1.20 2.59
C ILE A 164 18.49 1.89 1.21
N ILE A 165 17.94 1.25 0.17
CA ILE A 165 18.05 1.68 -1.23
C ILE A 165 16.80 2.49 -1.65
N GLU A 166 15.65 2.18 -1.05
CA GLU A 166 14.37 2.87 -1.20
C GLU A 166 14.13 3.86 -0.06
#